data_AF-A0A9E1I591-F1
#
_entry.id   AF-A0A9E1I591-F1
#
_cell.length_a   1.000
_cell.length_b   1.000
_cell.length_c   1.000
_cell.angle_alpha   90.00
_cell.angle_beta   90.00
_cell.angle_gamma   90.00
#
_symmetry.space_group_name_H-M   'P 1'
#
loop_
_entity.id
_entity.type
_entity.pdbx_description
1 polymer ?
#
loop_
_entity_poly.entity_id
_entity_poly.type
_entity_poly.pdbx_seq_one_letter_code
_entity_poly.pdbx_strand_id
1 'polypeptide(L)'
;MGFVESVKDMLGFGDYDDEYVDEFDYEDEEYEEAPQRESVFSRKSNKIVSLNPQGNQAKIVVLKPKCFNNSTMVADELRRRRPVIVDVGSLDPDEARRVIDFISGTVYGLDGKMQKITSGIFVATPSQIDIMGEVVKDSEGLEWSAL
;
A
#
# COMPACT_ATOMS: atom_id res chain seq x y z
N MET A 1 -39.10 24.46 -13.79
CA MET A 1 -38.03 23.73 -13.11
C MET A 1 -38.17 22.26 -13.47
N GLY A 2 -37.26 21.76 -14.31
CA GLY A 2 -37.16 20.35 -14.60
C GLY A 2 -36.90 20.05 -16.07
N PHE A 3 -35.63 20.10 -16.43
CA PHE A 3 -34.99 19.24 -17.44
C PHE A 3 -35.05 19.56 -18.94
N VAL A 4 -35.74 20.61 -19.39
CA VAL A 4 -35.17 21.44 -20.50
C VAL A 4 -34.22 22.51 -19.98
N GLU A 5 -34.24 22.67 -18.66
CA GLU A 5 -33.13 22.83 -17.70
C GLU A 5 -32.16 21.62 -17.69
N SER A 6 -32.12 20.79 -18.74
CA SER A 6 -31.09 19.74 -18.83
C SER A 6 -30.65 19.31 -20.21
N VAL A 7 -31.22 19.80 -21.31
CA VAL A 7 -30.58 19.54 -22.62
C VAL A 7 -30.48 20.79 -23.50
N LYS A 8 -31.42 21.73 -23.40
CA LYS A 8 -31.19 23.15 -23.73
C LYS A 8 -30.42 23.88 -22.61
N ASP A 9 -30.18 23.17 -21.50
CA ASP A 9 -29.15 23.37 -20.46
C ASP A 9 -27.93 22.45 -20.66
N MET A 10 -27.87 21.75 -21.80
CA MET A 10 -26.71 20.97 -22.22
C MET A 10 -26.45 21.16 -23.73
N LEU A 11 -26.26 22.44 -24.09
CA LEU A 11 -25.59 22.94 -25.30
C LEU A 11 -26.37 22.81 -26.62
N GLY A 12 -26.80 23.88 -27.28
CA GLY A 12 -26.64 25.32 -27.09
C GLY A 12 -27.44 26.00 -28.21
N PHE A 13 -27.58 27.33 -28.13
CA PHE A 13 -28.31 28.20 -29.07
C PHE A 13 -29.80 28.43 -28.72
N GLY A 14 -30.06 29.60 -28.13
CA GLY A 14 -31.35 30.24 -28.15
C GLY A 14 -31.73 30.70 -29.56
N ASP A 15 -33.01 31.03 -29.71
CA ASP A 15 -33.64 31.59 -30.91
C ASP A 15 -32.70 32.48 -31.71
N TYR A 16 -32.62 32.25 -33.01
CA TYR A 16 -32.63 33.36 -33.96
C TYR A 16 -33.60 33.00 -35.08
N ASP A 17 -34.33 34.02 -35.51
CA ASP A 17 -35.29 34.07 -36.61
C ASP A 17 -35.13 33.02 -37.72
N ASP A 18 -36.29 32.50 -38.13
CA ASP A 18 -36.71 32.10 -39.48
C ASP A 18 -35.95 31.03 -40.31
N GLU A 19 -36.81 30.25 -40.99
CA GLU A 19 -36.70 29.79 -42.39
C GLU A 19 -36.21 28.38 -42.82
N TYR A 20 -37.13 27.73 -43.59
CA TYR A 20 -37.05 26.64 -44.61
C TYR A 20 -36.59 25.22 -44.22
N VAL A 21 -37.49 24.22 -44.07
CA VAL A 21 -38.16 23.34 -45.06
C VAL A 21 -37.21 22.43 -45.85
N ASP A 22 -37.27 21.12 -45.63
CA ASP A 22 -37.39 20.13 -46.73
C ASP A 22 -37.89 18.76 -46.24
N GLU A 23 -38.63 18.13 -47.12
CA GLU A 23 -39.39 16.88 -47.01
C GLU A 23 -38.49 15.65 -47.30
N PHE A 24 -39.00 14.43 -47.12
CA PHE A 24 -38.79 13.22 -47.94
C PHE A 24 -38.85 11.90 -47.14
N ASP A 25 -39.49 10.96 -47.82
CA ASP A 25 -40.19 9.75 -47.39
C ASP A 25 -39.27 8.52 -47.26
N TYR A 26 -39.69 7.50 -46.51
CA TYR A 26 -38.92 6.26 -46.28
C TYR A 26 -39.25 5.20 -47.35
N GLU A 27 -38.22 4.67 -48.03
CA GLU A 27 -38.31 3.43 -48.81
C GLU A 27 -37.44 2.31 -48.21
N ASP A 28 -38.01 1.11 -48.26
CA ASP A 28 -37.64 -0.15 -47.63
C ASP A 28 -36.86 -1.02 -48.64
N GLU A 29 -35.68 -1.54 -48.28
CA GLU A 29 -35.01 -2.57 -49.11
C GLU A 29 -34.39 -3.71 -48.27
N GLU A 30 -34.89 -4.88 -48.63
CA GLU A 30 -34.71 -6.27 -48.22
C GLU A 30 -33.25 -6.79 -48.27
N TYR A 31 -32.83 -7.57 -47.27
CA TYR A 31 -31.61 -8.39 -47.34
C TYR A 31 -31.85 -9.82 -46.84
N GLU A 32 -31.48 -10.77 -47.70
CA GLU A 32 -31.74 -12.22 -47.63
C GLU A 32 -30.95 -13.00 -46.55
N GLU A 33 -31.55 -14.13 -46.14
CA GLU A 33 -31.09 -15.14 -45.17
C GLU A 33 -29.87 -15.98 -45.64
N ALA A 34 -28.97 -16.36 -44.71
CA ALA A 34 -28.04 -17.49 -44.88
C ALA A 34 -27.55 -18.09 -43.53
N PRO A 35 -27.16 -19.38 -43.46
CA PRO A 35 -27.70 -20.29 -42.44
C PRO A 35 -26.78 -20.65 -41.25
N GLN A 36 -27.45 -21.24 -40.26
CA GLN A 36 -27.00 -21.90 -39.02
C GLN A 36 -25.65 -22.63 -39.07
N ARG A 37 -24.83 -22.47 -38.02
CA ARG A 37 -24.06 -23.57 -37.42
C ARG A 37 -23.99 -23.42 -35.90
N GLU A 38 -24.80 -24.21 -35.20
CA GLU A 38 -24.51 -24.62 -33.82
C GLU A 38 -23.15 -25.34 -33.80
N SER A 39 -22.26 -24.95 -32.88
CA SER A 39 -21.21 -25.86 -32.43
C SER A 39 -21.33 -26.04 -30.92
N VAL A 40 -22.14 -27.04 -30.60
CA VAL A 40 -22.19 -27.71 -29.31
C VAL A 40 -20.85 -28.40 -29.09
N PHE A 41 -19.88 -27.73 -28.47
CA PHE A 41 -18.77 -28.44 -27.82
C PHE A 41 -18.44 -27.80 -26.49
N SER A 42 -19.03 -28.40 -25.46
CA SER A 42 -18.55 -28.40 -24.08
C SER A 42 -17.04 -28.60 -24.06
N ARG A 43 -16.30 -27.49 -23.87
CA ARG A 43 -14.99 -27.58 -23.24
C ARG A 43 -15.23 -27.13 -21.82
N LYS A 44 -15.35 -28.12 -20.93
CA LYS A 44 -15.15 -27.96 -19.50
C LYS A 44 -13.76 -27.35 -19.34
N SER A 45 -13.70 -26.01 -19.40
CA SER A 45 -12.50 -25.25 -19.13
C SER A 45 -12.19 -25.53 -17.69
N ASN A 46 -11.23 -26.42 -17.47
CA ASN A 46 -10.57 -26.51 -16.18
C ASN A 46 -9.95 -25.13 -15.99
N LYS A 47 -10.65 -24.27 -15.24
CA LYS A 47 -10.18 -22.94 -14.89
C LYS A 47 -8.98 -23.16 -13.97
N ILE A 48 -7.83 -23.35 -14.59
CA ILE A 48 -6.53 -23.34 -13.93
C ILE A 48 -6.36 -21.90 -13.48
N VAL A 49 -6.85 -21.62 -12.28
CA VAL A 49 -6.44 -20.41 -11.56
C VAL A 49 -4.95 -20.58 -11.32
N SER A 50 -4.15 -19.70 -11.93
CA SER A 50 -2.77 -19.51 -11.51
C SER A 50 -2.82 -19.09 -10.05
N LEU A 51 -2.68 -20.06 -9.15
CA LEU A 51 -2.28 -19.79 -7.78
C LEU A 51 -0.86 -19.26 -7.92
N ASN A 52 -0.71 -17.98 -8.24
CA ASN A 52 0.55 -17.30 -7.97
C ASN A 52 0.64 -17.35 -6.44
N PRO A 53 1.46 -18.22 -5.85
CA PRO A 53 1.77 -18.11 -4.46
C PRO A 53 2.83 -17.01 -4.40
N GLN A 54 2.47 -15.80 -4.84
CA GLN A 54 3.07 -14.60 -4.27
C GLN A 54 2.50 -14.50 -2.86
N GLY A 55 2.77 -15.54 -2.06
CA GLY A 55 2.68 -15.50 -0.62
C GLY A 55 3.48 -14.27 -0.25
N ASN A 56 2.80 -13.38 0.46
CA ASN A 56 3.28 -12.09 0.89
C ASN A 56 4.66 -12.28 1.53
N GLN A 57 5.75 -12.15 0.75
CA GLN A 57 7.10 -12.34 1.27
C GLN A 57 7.32 -11.17 2.22
N ALA A 58 7.31 -11.45 3.52
CA ALA A 58 7.53 -10.43 4.53
C ALA A 58 8.93 -9.83 4.30
N LYS A 59 8.96 -8.54 3.92
CA LYS A 59 10.20 -7.80 3.68
C LYS A 59 10.58 -7.08 4.96
N ILE A 60 11.78 -7.35 5.45
CA ILE A 60 12.39 -6.62 6.55
C ILE A 60 13.31 -5.55 5.95
N VAL A 61 13.31 -4.36 6.55
CA VAL A 61 14.12 -3.23 6.11
C VAL A 61 15.25 -3.00 7.11
N VAL A 62 16.45 -2.71 6.63
CA VAL A 62 17.59 -2.37 7.49
C VAL A 62 17.96 -0.92 7.22
N LEU A 63 17.98 -0.09 8.26
CA LEU A 63 18.34 1.31 8.20
C LEU A 63 19.49 1.59 9.16
N LYS A 64 20.47 2.36 8.68
CA LYS A 64 21.57 2.89 9.47
C LYS A 64 21.50 4.42 9.46
N PRO A 65 20.75 5.04 10.40
CA PRO A 65 20.67 6.49 10.51
C PRO A 65 22.05 7.13 10.64
N LYS A 66 22.25 8.27 9.95
CA LYS A 66 23.46 9.10 10.07
C LYS A 66 23.23 10.34 10.93
N CYS A 67 21.98 10.70 11.16
CA CYS A 67 21.58 11.77 12.07
C CYS A 67 20.14 11.56 12.54
N PHE A 68 19.72 12.37 13.51
CA PHE A 68 18.37 12.36 14.07
C PHE A 68 17.27 12.47 13.00
N ASN A 69 17.46 13.29 11.96
CA ASN A 69 16.46 13.51 10.93
C ASN A 69 16.11 12.22 10.14
N ASN A 70 17.03 11.24 10.07
CA ASN A 70 16.76 9.96 9.41
C ASN A 70 15.78 9.06 10.18
N SER A 71 15.46 9.39 11.44
CA SER A 71 14.46 8.67 12.24
C SER A 71 13.06 8.66 11.58
N THR A 72 12.74 9.69 10.80
CA THR A 72 11.50 9.77 10.02
C THR A 72 11.39 8.65 8.98
N MET A 73 12.50 8.25 8.37
CA MET A 73 12.53 7.13 7.42
C MET A 73 12.14 5.81 8.10
N VAL A 74 12.58 5.60 9.34
CA VAL A 74 12.18 4.42 10.13
C VAL A 74 10.66 4.44 10.37
N ALA A 75 10.11 5.60 10.72
CA ALA A 75 8.67 5.75 10.93
C ALA A 75 7.84 5.47 9.67
N ASP A 76 8.29 5.94 8.51
CA ASP A 76 7.62 5.69 7.23
C ASP A 76 7.59 4.20 6.88
N GLU A 77 8.68 3.48 7.16
CA GLU A 77 8.77 2.04 6.94
C GLU A 77 7.85 1.25 7.87
N LEU A 78 7.80 1.62 9.16
CA LEU A 78 6.87 1.03 10.12
C LEU A 78 5.41 1.27 9.73
N ARG A 79 5.08 2.49 9.27
CA ARG A 79 3.74 2.84 8.77
C ARG A 79 3.34 2.05 7.52
N ARG A 80 4.32 1.63 6.70
CA ARG A 80 4.13 0.70 5.57
C ARG A 80 4.00 -0.76 6.00
N ARG A 81 3.89 -1.03 7.30
CA ARG A 81 3.76 -2.37 7.90
C ARG A 81 5.00 -3.24 7.65
N ARG A 82 6.18 -2.62 7.54
CA ARG A 82 7.47 -3.33 7.36
C ARG A 82 8.28 -3.26 8.65
N PRO A 83 8.79 -4.40 9.18
CA PRO A 83 9.76 -4.40 10.27
C PRO A 83 11.03 -3.68 9.86
N VAL A 84 11.65 -3.00 10.82
CA VAL A 84 12.89 -2.26 10.59
C VAL A 84 13.96 -2.68 11.61
N ILE A 85 15.14 -3.04 11.11
CA ILE A 85 16.35 -3.15 11.91
C ILE A 85 17.06 -1.79 11.84
N VAL A 86 17.36 -1.21 13.00
CA VAL A 86 17.94 0.13 13.13
C VAL A 86 19.32 -0.01 13.77
N ASP A 87 20.36 0.37 13.03
CA ASP A 87 21.74 0.45 13.51
C ASP A 87 22.11 1.91 13.80
N VAL A 88 22.24 2.23 15.08
CA VAL A 88 22.68 3.54 15.60
C VAL A 88 24.12 3.51 16.13
N GLY A 89 24.86 2.42 15.91
CA GLY A 89 26.21 2.24 16.47
C GLY A 89 27.27 3.23 15.93
N SER A 90 26.96 3.96 14.85
CA SER A 90 27.83 5.02 14.31
C SER A 90 27.44 6.44 14.74
N LEU A 91 26.38 6.61 15.52
CA LEU A 91 25.95 7.91 16.02
C LEU A 91 26.59 8.21 17.38
N ASP A 92 26.71 9.49 17.71
CA ASP A 92 27.06 9.91 19.06
C ASP A 92 25.98 9.43 20.06
N PRO A 93 26.35 9.11 21.32
CA PRO A 93 25.41 8.55 22.30
C PRO A 93 24.14 9.39 22.50
N ASP A 94 24.27 10.72 22.50
CA ASP A 94 23.15 11.64 22.64
C ASP A 94 22.22 11.61 21.43
N GLU A 95 22.79 11.53 20.23
CA GLU A 95 22.00 11.47 19.00
C GLU A 95 21.34 10.09 18.82
N ALA A 96 22.07 9.02 19.12
CA ALA A 96 21.54 7.66 19.16
C ALA A 96 20.32 7.57 20.11
N ARG A 97 20.42 8.14 21.31
CA ARG A 97 19.31 8.19 22.27
C ARG A 97 18.10 8.91 21.71
N ARG A 98 18.29 10.09 21.10
CA ARG A 98 17.19 10.83 20.47
C ARG A 98 16.52 10.04 19.34
N VAL A 99 17.30 9.35 18.52
CA VAL A 99 16.78 8.47 17.47
C VAL A 99 15.94 7.33 18.06
N ILE A 100 16.43 6.66 19.10
CA ILE A 100 15.72 5.57 19.79
C ILE A 100 14.43 6.10 20.43
N ASP A 101 14.47 7.25 21.10
CA ASP A 101 13.30 7.87 21.74
C ASP A 101 12.21 8.20 20.70
N PHE A 102 12.59 8.75 19.55
CA PHE A 102 11.64 9.01 18.46
C PHE A 102 11.02 7.73 17.90
N ILE A 103 11.84 6.71 17.63
CA ILE A 103 11.34 5.46 17.05
C ILE A 103 10.48 4.71 18.06
N SER A 104 10.84 4.70 19.35
CA SER A 104 10.04 4.07 20.40
C SER A 104 8.68 4.76 20.58
N GLY A 105 8.63 6.09 20.51
CA GLY A 105 7.37 6.83 20.47
C GLY A 105 6.53 6.50 19.22
N THR A 106 7.17 6.34 18.07
CA THR A 106 6.50 5.93 16.82
C THR A 106 5.92 4.52 16.92
N VAL A 107 6.72 3.57 17.42
CA VAL A 107 6.32 2.18 17.63
C VAL A 107 5.15 2.11 18.60
N TYR A 108 5.21 2.86 19.71
CA TYR A 108 4.12 2.97 20.67
C TYR A 108 2.83 3.48 20.02
N GLY A 109 2.92 4.53 19.19
CA GLY A 109 1.76 5.06 18.45
C GLY A 109 1.19 4.14 17.36
N LEU A 110 1.92 3.08 16.99
CA LEU A 110 1.50 2.08 16.00
C LEU A 110 1.13 0.73 16.65
N ASP A 111 1.00 0.68 17.98
CA ASP A 111 0.82 -0.56 18.77
C ASP A 111 1.86 -1.64 18.42
N GLY A 112 3.06 -1.20 18.08
CA GLY A 112 4.17 -2.05 17.67
C GLY A 112 5.03 -2.53 18.84
N LYS A 113 6.12 -3.23 18.52
CA LYS A 113 7.12 -3.65 19.49
C LYS A 113 8.51 -3.17 19.08
N MET A 114 9.32 -2.81 20.07
CA MET A 114 10.74 -2.51 19.87
C MET A 114 11.57 -3.39 20.79
N GLN A 115 12.67 -3.93 20.27
CA GLN A 115 13.55 -4.83 21.00
C GLN A 115 15.01 -4.51 20.67
N LYS A 116 15.84 -4.36 21.71
CA LYS A 116 17.30 -4.23 21.55
C LYS A 116 17.88 -5.61 21.26
N ILE A 117 18.70 -5.73 20.22
CA ILE A 117 19.37 -6.98 19.85
C ILE A 117 20.79 -7.02 20.41
N THR A 118 21.54 -5.93 20.22
CA THR A 118 22.90 -5.74 20.76
C THR A 118 23.16 -4.25 21.00
N SER A 119 24.36 -3.89 21.44
CA SER A 119 24.76 -2.48 21.60
C SER A 119 24.63 -1.76 20.25
N GLY A 120 23.76 -0.74 20.20
CA GLY A 120 23.54 0.07 19.00
C GLY A 120 22.63 -0.55 17.92
N ILE A 121 22.10 -1.76 18.08
CA ILE A 121 21.18 -2.37 17.10
C ILE A 121 19.84 -2.72 17.73
N PHE A 122 18.76 -2.25 17.09
CA PHE A 122 17.39 -2.39 17.53
C PHE A 122 16.51 -2.96 16.42
N VAL A 123 15.48 -3.70 16.80
CA VAL A 123 14.41 -4.15 15.91
C VAL A 123 13.14 -3.42 16.31
N ALA A 124 12.45 -2.84 15.34
CA ALA A 124 11.14 -2.23 15.49
C ALA A 124 10.13 -2.93 14.57
N THR A 125 8.99 -3.34 15.11
CA THR A 125 7.91 -4.01 14.36
C THR A 125 6.59 -3.26 14.52
N PRO A 126 5.75 -3.23 13.48
CA PRO A 126 4.35 -2.78 13.58
C PRO A 126 3.48 -3.85 14.29
N SER A 127 2.26 -3.49 14.68
CA SER A 127 1.33 -4.33 15.46
C SER A 127 1.01 -5.73 14.91
N GLN A 128 1.18 -5.95 13.60
CA GLN A 128 0.87 -7.23 12.96
C GLN A 128 2.00 -8.25 13.02
N ILE A 129 3.19 -7.85 13.46
CA ILE A 129 4.41 -8.67 13.36
C ILE A 129 4.98 -8.87 14.76
N ASP A 130 5.06 -10.13 15.16
CA ASP A 130 5.65 -10.52 16.43
C ASP A 130 7.14 -10.82 16.30
N ILE A 131 7.89 -10.56 17.37
CA ILE A 131 9.32 -10.85 17.44
C ILE A 131 9.48 -12.16 18.22
N MET A 132 9.89 -13.22 17.53
CA MET A 132 10.21 -14.50 18.16
C MET A 132 11.73 -14.59 18.38
N GLY A 133 12.13 -14.91 19.61
CA GLY A 133 13.53 -15.11 19.97
C GLY A 133 13.86 -14.53 21.35
N GLU A 134 14.73 -15.21 22.08
CA GLU A 134 15.30 -14.70 23.31
C GLU A 134 16.46 -13.76 22.93
N VAL A 135 16.36 -12.48 23.26
CA VAL A 135 17.56 -11.63 23.30
C VAL A 135 18.38 -12.15 24.45
N VAL A 136 19.58 -12.63 24.14
CA VAL A 136 20.61 -12.88 25.15
C VAL A 136 20.79 -11.56 25.87
N LYS A 137 20.17 -11.44 27.04
CA LYS A 137 20.53 -10.39 27.98
C LYS A 137 21.99 -10.66 28.28
N ASP A 138 22.87 -9.76 27.86
CA ASP A 138 24.19 -9.65 28.49
C ASP A 138 23.92 -9.36 29.97
N SER A 139 23.80 -10.45 30.73
CA SER A 139 23.88 -10.44 32.16
C SER A 139 25.33 -10.11 32.49
N GLU A 140 25.69 -8.84 32.47
CA GLU A 140 26.80 -8.35 33.26
C GLU A 140 26.41 -8.42 34.75
N GLY A 141 26.27 -9.65 35.23
CA GLY A 141 26.38 -10.00 36.63
C GLY A 141 27.86 -10.14 36.94
N LEU A 142 28.53 -9.01 37.16
CA LEU A 142 29.78 -8.98 37.92
C LEU A 142 29.49 -8.17 39.18
N GLU A 143 29.17 -8.90 40.24
CA GLU A 143 29.09 -8.39 41.59
C GLU A 143 30.44 -7.74 41.96
N TRP A 144 30.48 -6.42 42.04
CA TRP A 144 31.64 -5.66 42.53
C TRP A 144 31.82 -5.76 44.07
N SER A 145 31.32 -6.82 44.70
CA SER A 145 31.36 -6.98 46.16
C SER A 145 32.36 -8.01 46.68
N ALA A 146 33.31 -8.51 45.87
CA ALA A 146 34.18 -9.59 46.34
C ALA A 146 35.67 -9.55 45.92
N LEU A 147 36.26 -8.39 45.60
CA LEU A 147 37.71 -8.19 45.65
C LEU A 147 38.07 -6.75 46.05
#